data_AF-A0A645E473-F1
#
_entry.id   AF-A0A645E473-F1
#
_cell.length_a   1.000
_cell.length_b   1.000
_cell.length_c   1.000
_cell.angle_alpha   90.00
_cell.angle_beta   90.00
_cell.angle_gamma   90.00
#
_symmetry.space_group_name_H-M   'P 1'
#
loop_
_entity.id
_entity.type
_entity.pdbx_description
1 polymer ?
#
loop_
_entity_poly.entity_id
_entity_poly.type
_entity_poly.pdbx_seq_one_letter_code
_entity_poly.pdbx_strand_id
1 'polypeptide(L)'
;MIYNEYLGNFIITYLNERKAAIVMREGVTPWGEFSQETVLAKSSDYPALYGAYMLPKYVENKGQSFYFAMSQFFPVYNIMWMRTTLPWTE
;
A
#
# COMPACT_ATOMS: atom_id res chain seq x y z
N MET A 1 -5.04 -3.31 6.26
CA MET A 1 -4.20 -4.50 6.46
C MET A 1 -4.92 -5.71 5.90
N ILE A 2 -4.20 -6.63 5.27
CA ILE A 2 -4.70 -7.93 4.79
C ILE A 2 -3.63 -9.02 4.99
N TYR A 3 -4.00 -10.29 4.96
CA TYR A 3 -3.03 -11.38 4.78
C TYR A 3 -2.73 -11.54 3.29
N ASN A 4 -1.44 -11.65 2.93
CA ASN A 4 -0.97 -11.83 1.56
C ASN A 4 -0.40 -13.24 1.41
N GLU A 5 -1.08 -14.08 0.63
CA GLU A 5 -0.71 -15.49 0.45
C GLU A 5 0.61 -15.68 -0.33
N TYR A 6 0.95 -14.77 -1.24
CA TYR A 6 2.20 -14.81 -2.01
C TYR A 6 3.43 -14.61 -1.11
N LEU A 7 3.31 -13.73 -0.11
CA LEU A 7 4.36 -13.47 0.87
C LEU A 7 4.30 -14.40 2.09
N GLY A 8 3.12 -14.96 2.39
CA GLY A 8 2.87 -15.70 3.63
C GLY A 8 2.79 -14.82 4.87
N ASN A 9 2.59 -13.51 4.70
CA ASN A 9 2.66 -12.49 5.76
C ASN A 9 1.44 -11.56 5.73
N PHE A 10 1.19 -10.83 6.81
CA PHE A 10 0.30 -9.67 6.80
C PHE A 10 0.99 -8.49 6.12
N ILE A 11 0.23 -7.76 5.30
CA ILE A 11 0.66 -6.47 4.76
C ILE A 11 -0.21 -5.35 5.28
N ILE A 12 0.41 -4.22 5.62
CA ILE A 12 -0.26 -2.97 5.98
C ILE A 12 0.20 -1.86 5.05
N THR A 13 -0.74 -1.04 4.62
CA THR A 13 -0.50 0.19 3.87
C THR A 13 -1.03 1.38 4.66
N TYR A 14 -0.29 2.48 4.66
CA TYR A 14 -0.66 3.71 5.35
C TYR A 14 0.12 4.91 4.80
N LEU A 15 -0.36 6.12 5.11
CA LEU A 15 0.37 7.35 4.86
C LEU A 15 1.48 7.52 5.91
N ASN A 16 2.73 7.54 5.47
CA ASN A 16 3.83 8.07 6.27
C ASN A 16 3.99 9.56 5.94
N GLU A 17 3.52 10.43 6.85
CA GLU A 17 3.56 11.87 6.68
C GLU A 17 4.98 12.43 6.63
N ARG A 18 5.92 11.84 7.38
CA ARG A 18 7.34 12.27 7.38
C ARG A 18 8.01 12.01 6.04
N LYS A 19 7.60 10.96 5.33
CA LYS A 19 8.06 10.63 3.97
C LYS A 19 7.20 11.24 2.87
N ALA A 20 6.05 11.84 3.22
CA ALA A 20 5.02 12.27 2.28
C ALA A 20 4.69 11.17 1.24
N ALA A 21 4.40 9.96 1.72
CA ALA A 21 4.22 8.79 0.86
C ALA A 21 3.25 7.76 1.45
N ILE A 22 2.50 7.06 0.58
CA ILE A 22 1.91 5.77 0.94
C ILE A 22 3.03 4.75 1.02
N VAL A 23 3.13 4.07 2.15
CA VAL A 23 4.09 2.98 2.36
C VAL A 23 3.38 1.66 2.62
N MET A 24 4.10 0.56 2.40
CA MET A 24 3.73 -0.79 2.77
C MET A 24 4.75 -1.36 3.75
N ARG A 25 4.27 -2.18 4.68
CA ARG A 25 5.12 -3.02 5.55
C ARG A 25 4.53 -4.42 5.64
N GLU A 26 5.41 -5.40 5.79
CA GLU A 26 5.08 -6.78 6.09
C GLU A 26 5.15 -7.03 7.60
N GLY A 27 4.33 -7.94 8.12
CA GLY A 27 4.42 -8.43 9.48
C GLY A 27 4.00 -9.90 9.54
N VAL A 28 4.74 -10.71 10.32
CA VAL A 28 4.40 -12.13 10.52
C VAL A 28 3.06 -12.28 11.26
N THR A 29 2.69 -11.29 12.06
CA THR A 29 1.39 -11.18 12.74
C THR A 29 0.72 -9.85 12.38
N PRO A 30 -0.60 -9.69 12.58
CA PRO A 30 -1.28 -8.45 12.25
C PRO A 30 -0.95 -7.28 13.20
N TRP A 31 -0.22 -7.54 14.29
CA TRP A 31 0.28 -6.52 15.22
C TRP A 31 1.81 -6.34 15.17
N GLY A 32 2.50 -7.00 14.23
CA GLY A 32 3.94 -6.88 14.01
C GLY A 32 4.80 -7.94 14.74
N GLU A 33 6.12 -7.78 14.82
CA GLU A 33 6.94 -6.66 14.30
C GLU A 33 6.79 -6.45 12.79
N PHE A 34 6.93 -5.20 12.35
CA PHE A 34 6.78 -4.82 10.95
C PHE A 34 8.16 -4.63 10.28
N SER A 35 8.27 -5.05 9.02
CA SER A 35 9.45 -4.87 8.16
C SER A 35 9.85 -3.39 7.98
N GLN A 36 10.92 -3.12 7.23
CA GLN A 36 11.16 -1.77 6.72
C GLN A 36 10.02 -1.33 5.79
N GLU A 37 9.83 -0.02 5.70
CA GLU A 37 8.81 0.59 4.83
C GLU A 37 9.24 0.55 3.36
N THR A 38 8.35 0.00 2.52
CA THR A 38 8.43 0.10 1.07
C THR A 38 7.51 1.21 0.58
N VAL A 39 8.02 2.14 -0.22
CA VAL A 39 7.20 3.25 -0.76
C VAL A 39 6.36 2.75 -1.94
N LEU A 40 5.04 2.96 -1.89
CA LEU A 40 4.11 2.61 -2.96
C LEU A 40 3.75 3.81 -3.85
N ALA A 41 3.62 5.00 -3.26
CA ALA A 41 3.27 6.23 -3.97
C ALA A 41 3.80 7.45 -3.20
N LYS A 42 4.31 8.47 -3.90
CA LYS A 42 4.88 9.68 -3.31
C LYS A 42 4.05 10.92 -3.62
N SER A 43 4.08 11.89 -2.70
CA SER A 43 3.39 13.18 -2.89
C SER A 43 3.98 14.02 -4.01
N SER A 44 5.19 13.71 -4.49
CA SER A 44 5.76 14.31 -5.70
C SER A 44 4.97 13.95 -6.95
N ASP A 45 4.35 12.76 -6.97
CA ASP A 45 3.61 12.23 -8.12
C ASP A 45 2.10 12.43 -7.90
N TYR A 46 1.64 12.31 -6.66
CA TYR A 46 0.24 12.47 -6.25
C TYR A 46 0.12 13.49 -5.10
N PRO A 47 0.07 14.81 -5.39
CA PRO A 47 0.00 15.84 -4.35
C PRO A 47 -1.16 15.62 -3.39
N ALA A 48 -0.93 15.79 -2.07
CA ALA A 48 -1.95 15.57 -1.04
C ALA A 48 -2.61 14.17 -1.09
N LEU A 49 -1.83 13.13 -1.44
CA LEU A 49 -2.25 11.74 -1.30
C LEU A 49 -2.47 11.37 0.18
N TYR A 50 -3.46 10.52 0.43
CA TYR A 50 -3.72 9.93 1.73
C TYR A 50 -4.53 8.64 1.60
N GLY A 51 -4.74 7.94 2.72
CA GLY A 51 -5.47 6.68 2.76
C GLY A 51 -4.57 5.47 2.47
N ALA A 52 -4.91 4.70 1.42
CA ALA A 52 -4.39 3.36 1.10
C ALA A 52 -5.11 2.21 1.82
N TYR A 53 -6.42 2.10 1.61
CA TYR A 53 -7.21 0.99 2.13
C TYR A 53 -7.15 -0.20 1.17
N MET A 54 -6.89 -1.38 1.73
CA MET A 54 -6.87 -2.64 0.99
C MET A 54 -8.08 -3.49 1.33
N LEU A 55 -8.49 -4.36 0.41
CA LEU A 55 -9.49 -5.39 0.64
C LEU A 55 -8.96 -6.74 0.12
N PRO A 56 -9.03 -7.84 0.89
CA PRO A 56 -8.44 -9.13 0.50
C PRO A 56 -8.93 -9.71 -0.84
N LYS A 57 -10.11 -9.27 -1.30
CA LYS A 57 -10.69 -9.71 -2.58
C LYS A 57 -10.03 -9.07 -3.81
N TYR A 58 -9.31 -7.96 -3.64
CA TYR A 58 -8.67 -7.25 -4.75
C TYR A 58 -7.18 -7.59 -4.79
N VAL A 59 -6.91 -8.84 -5.18
CA VAL A 59 -5.56 -9.39 -5.36
C VAL A 59 -5.52 -10.28 -6.59
N GLU A 60 -4.35 -10.41 -7.20
CA GLU A 60 -4.06 -11.33 -8.30
C GLU A 60 -2.90 -12.23 -7.89
N ASN A 61 -2.85 -13.44 -8.47
CA ASN A 61 -1.74 -14.37 -8.25
C ASN A 61 -1.40 -14.54 -6.76
N LYS A 62 -2.42 -14.81 -5.95
CA LYS A 62 -2.32 -14.98 -4.48
C LYS A 62 -1.79 -13.75 -3.73
N GLY A 63 -1.88 -12.54 -4.31
CA GLY A 63 -1.36 -11.32 -3.70
C GLY A 63 0.02 -10.91 -4.22
N GLN A 64 0.57 -11.59 -5.24
CA GLN A 64 1.72 -11.06 -5.96
C GLN A 64 1.40 -9.67 -6.50
N SER A 65 0.20 -9.48 -7.05
CA SER A 65 -0.35 -8.14 -7.26
C SER A 65 -1.50 -7.89 -6.29
N PHE A 66 -1.56 -6.70 -5.74
CA PHE A 66 -2.67 -6.26 -4.89
C PHE A 66 -3.05 -4.83 -5.21
N TYR A 67 -4.28 -4.47 -4.84
CA TYR A 67 -4.84 -3.16 -5.07
C TYR A 67 -5.15 -2.45 -3.76
N PHE A 68 -4.96 -1.13 -3.76
CA PHE A 68 -5.34 -0.26 -2.65
C PHE A 68 -6.06 0.99 -3.15
N ALA A 69 -7.06 1.44 -2.41
CA ALA A 69 -7.75 2.69 -2.66
C ALA A 69 -6.96 3.84 -2.04
N MET A 70 -6.39 4.70 -2.89
CA MET A 70 -5.69 5.92 -2.48
C MET A 70 -6.57 7.12 -2.80
N SER A 71 -6.69 8.04 -1.86
CA SER A 71 -7.37 9.31 -2.07
C SER A 71 -6.36 10.40 -2.37
N GLN A 72 -6.71 11.36 -3.23
CA GLN A 72 -5.94 12.58 -3.44
C GLN A 72 -6.85 13.76 -3.15
N PHE A 73 -6.46 14.63 -2.23
CA PHE A 73 -7.30 15.75 -1.80
C PHE A 73 -7.15 16.99 -2.70
N PHE A 74 -5.96 17.24 -3.24
CA PHE A 74 -5.61 18.42 -4.03
C PHE A 74 -4.87 18.00 -5.30
N PRO A 75 -5.07 18.65 -6.46
CA PRO A 75 -5.93 19.83 -6.70
C PRO A 75 -7.42 19.51 -6.86
N VAL A 76 -7.76 18.25 -7.11
CA VAL A 76 -9.15 17.77 -7.22
C VAL A 76 -9.27 16.53 -6.35
N TYR A 77 -10.36 16.46 -5.59
CA TYR A 77 -10.66 15.27 -4.80
C TYR A 77 -10.96 14.08 -5.71
N ASN A 78 -10.18 13.02 -5.61
CA ASN A 78 -10.49 11.75 -6.25
C ASN A 78 -10.04 10.55 -5.40
N ILE A 79 -10.61 9.39 -5.70
CA ILE A 79 -10.18 8.11 -5.16
C ILE A 79 -9.80 7.22 -6.34
N MET A 80 -8.59 6.66 -6.30
CA MET A 80 -8.02 5.83 -7.35
C MET A 80 -7.75 4.43 -6.81
N TRP A 81 -8.04 3.42 -7.64
CA TRP A 81 -7.51 2.07 -7.42
C TRP A 81 -6.09 2.01 -7.93
N MET A 82 -5.14 1.93 -7.00
CA MET A 82 -3.72 1.78 -7.28
C MET A 82 -3.39 0.30 -7.34
N ARG A 83 -2.52 -0.09 -8.28
CA ARG A 83 -2.02 -1.47 -8.42
C ARG A 83 -0.53 -1.50 -8.08
N THR A 84 -0.13 -2.55 -7.40
CA THR A 84 1.27 -2.87 -7.11
C THR A 84 1.52 -4.34 -7.39
N THR A 85 2.73 -4.69 -7.84
CA THR A 85 3.14 -6.06 -8.14
C THR A 85 4.51 -6.35 -7.51
N LEU A 86 4.64 -7.52 -6.89
CA LEU A 86 5.82 -7.99 -6.18
C LEU A 86 6.62 -9.02 -7.03
N PRO A 87 7.95 -9.16 -6.84
CA PRO A 87 8.79 -8.26 -6.04
C PRO A 87 9.01 -6.93 -6.77
N TRP A 88 9.39 -5.91 -6.02
CA TRP A 88 9.76 -4.61 -6.58
C TRP A 88 11.02 -4.77 -7.43
N THR A 89 10.98 -4.24 -8.65
CA THR A 89 12.19 -4.02 -9.45
C THR A 89 12.62 -2.58 -9.20
N GLU A 90 13.89 -2.38 -8.86
CA GLU A 90 14.49 -1.05 -8.68
C GLU A 90 14.48 -0.23 -9.97
#